data_AF-A0A8H5ZW13-F1
#
_entry.id   AF-A0A8H5ZW13-F1
#
_cell.length_a   1.000
_cell.length_b   1.000
_cell.length_c   1.000
_cell.angle_alpha   90.00
_cell.angle_beta   90.00
_cell.angle_gamma   90.00
#
_symmetry.space_group_name_H-M   'P 1'
#
loop_
_entity.id
_entity.type
_entity.pdbx_description
1 polymer ?
#
loop_
_entity_poly.entity_id
_entity_poly.type
_entity_poly.pdbx_seq_one_letter_code
_entity_poly.pdbx_strand_id
1 'polypeptide(L)'
;MALRTSADNAEDVAAGFRAFRDHLPGHEAEITGLIADLFAVSSALKRLDNLTNDRRYQHHLAAVHPDLEVVRTSLKITLEDIVDFFGDLEVRRGSIRDVYKRTWMELCAFFKDEFRDSLTTRLARYKSLLLDLEDYMKEYVLPLYHIHRYFYTYILSLSSSLSNTSYMAGVRTDLRTLLARQSSRLSHQLGSLSLSTPSSPSSHSAEFGSPASDRRPRNRRSYERARPSHASPQSPLSPVSGTSSDTPPSAPDAPGSPFTGSATSHSLGSNVISDHWAKRVFREVRATTRIPYVGESSKCLGDLTPGVKRWLHEAGFEELFQLAFNGDSDLRVHLYVREDDHRARIMCKTLRSTRSSDYQCLPLNMLEIVRVGSCLQLCRRRRGGLELVLWANLKFSTIEHMVLFFCTFLALRSQDCGRPVDHIRDYELDDEEELFGGPIVDDNFLHALRIYRDRTSGAIRLQASVHKGEMKRWDTRSAPVWTAFITNHIGTRGWIRQADPKVVLLRELQRTVFTFEHYDPPRTSRGEHILRFSNRSDAQGFVETIAELAAR
;
A
#
# COMPACT_ATOMS: atom_id res chain seq x y z
N MET A 1 -11.02 9.70 -32.55
CA MET A 1 -11.69 9.48 -31.24
C MET A 1 -11.75 10.82 -30.51
N ALA A 2 -12.74 11.06 -29.65
CA ALA A 2 -12.92 12.36 -28.97
C ALA A 2 -12.23 12.40 -27.59
N LEU A 3 -10.95 12.00 -27.51
CA LEU A 3 -10.21 11.92 -26.24
C LEU A 3 -9.97 13.30 -25.64
N ARG A 4 -9.73 14.30 -26.49
CA ARG A 4 -9.60 15.69 -26.07
C ARG A 4 -10.86 16.23 -25.41
N THR A 5 -12.04 15.93 -25.95
CA THR A 5 -13.32 16.29 -25.32
C THR A 5 -13.49 15.61 -23.95
N SER A 6 -13.12 14.34 -23.81
CA SER A 6 -13.15 13.67 -22.51
C SER A 6 -12.18 14.29 -21.50
N ALA A 7 -11.02 14.77 -21.96
CA ALA A 7 -10.06 15.47 -21.13
C ALA A 7 -10.62 16.83 -20.65
N ASP A 8 -11.22 17.60 -21.57
CA ASP A 8 -11.82 18.90 -21.27
C ASP A 8 -12.99 18.74 -20.27
N ASN A 9 -13.85 17.73 -20.46
CA ASN A 9 -14.93 17.42 -19.50
C ASN A 9 -14.39 17.08 -18.09
N ALA A 10 -13.25 16.39 -17.99
CA ALA A 10 -12.64 16.09 -16.69
C ALA A 10 -12.12 17.35 -16.00
N GLU A 11 -11.59 18.31 -16.76
CA GLU A 11 -11.15 19.61 -16.25
C GLU A 11 -12.33 20.48 -15.79
N ASP A 12 -13.45 20.45 -16.51
CA ASP A 12 -14.67 21.15 -16.13
C ASP A 12 -15.25 20.61 -14.82
N VAL A 13 -15.31 19.29 -14.65
CA VAL A 13 -15.72 18.66 -13.38
C VAL A 13 -14.75 19.00 -12.24
N ALA A 14 -13.45 19.05 -12.53
CA ALA A 14 -12.45 19.48 -11.55
C ALA A 14 -12.64 20.94 -11.12
N ALA A 15 -13.04 21.82 -12.05
CA ALA A 15 -13.42 23.19 -11.74
C ALA A 15 -14.70 23.25 -10.87
N GLY A 16 -15.69 22.40 -11.16
CA GLY A 16 -16.88 22.23 -10.32
C GLY A 16 -16.53 21.83 -8.88
N PHE A 17 -15.64 20.85 -8.70
CA PHE A 17 -15.15 20.46 -7.37
C PHE A 17 -14.40 21.59 -6.64
N ARG A 18 -13.67 22.46 -7.35
CA ARG A 18 -13.03 23.63 -6.73
C ARG A 18 -14.06 24.58 -6.11
N ALA A 19 -15.12 24.91 -6.85
CA ALA A 19 -16.21 25.74 -6.34
C ALA A 19 -16.98 25.04 -5.20
N PHE A 20 -17.17 23.73 -5.31
CA PHE A 20 -17.84 22.92 -4.30
C PHE A 20 -17.06 22.85 -2.97
N ARG A 21 -15.73 22.75 -3.05
CA ARG A 21 -14.82 22.65 -1.90
C ARG A 21 -14.98 23.80 -0.91
N ASP A 22 -15.09 25.03 -1.43
CA ASP A 22 -15.09 26.25 -0.60
C ASP A 22 -16.30 26.34 0.34
N HIS A 23 -17.34 25.53 0.09
CA HIS A 23 -18.56 25.44 0.91
C HIS A 23 -18.54 24.29 1.93
N LEU A 24 -17.46 23.48 1.98
CA LEU A 24 -17.36 22.24 2.78
C LEU A 24 -16.09 22.17 3.66
N PRO A 25 -16.01 22.97 4.74
CA PRO A 25 -14.88 22.90 5.66
C PRO A 25 -14.83 21.53 6.33
N GLY A 26 -13.65 20.88 6.28
CA GLY A 26 -13.40 19.53 6.79
C GLY A 26 -13.28 18.43 5.73
N HIS A 27 -13.73 18.69 4.48
CA HIS A 27 -13.55 17.76 3.35
C HIS A 27 -12.57 18.27 2.28
N GLU A 28 -11.88 19.39 2.57
CA GLU A 28 -11.04 20.11 1.61
C GLU A 28 -9.90 19.26 1.04
N ALA A 29 -9.25 18.45 1.87
CA ALA A 29 -8.15 17.59 1.46
C ALA A 29 -8.62 16.48 0.52
N GLU A 30 -9.76 15.87 0.81
CA GLU A 30 -10.37 14.81 -0.01
C GLU A 30 -10.81 15.35 -1.37
N ILE A 31 -11.50 16.49 -1.38
CA ILE A 31 -11.94 17.15 -2.63
C ILE A 31 -10.73 17.63 -3.44
N THR A 32 -9.66 18.13 -2.79
CA THR A 32 -8.41 18.51 -3.48
C THR A 32 -7.73 17.31 -4.12
N GLY A 33 -7.79 16.12 -3.49
CA GLY A 33 -7.33 14.87 -4.09
C GLY A 33 -8.10 14.53 -5.37
N LEU A 34 -9.43 14.59 -5.33
CA LEU A 34 -10.28 14.35 -6.51
C LEU A 34 -9.97 15.31 -7.66
N ILE A 35 -9.76 16.59 -7.35
CA ILE A 35 -9.36 17.60 -8.33
C ILE A 35 -8.03 17.20 -8.99
N ALA A 36 -7.02 16.82 -8.20
CA ALA A 36 -5.72 16.40 -8.73
C ALA A 36 -5.83 15.15 -9.62
N ASP A 37 -6.64 14.17 -9.22
CA ASP A 37 -6.87 12.95 -10.00
C ASP A 37 -7.56 13.23 -11.33
N LEU A 38 -8.55 14.13 -11.37
CA LEU A 38 -9.20 14.56 -12.61
C LEU A 38 -8.23 15.25 -13.58
N PHE A 39 -7.33 16.12 -13.09
CA PHE A 39 -6.29 16.71 -13.93
C PHE A 39 -5.26 15.68 -14.43
N ALA A 40 -4.94 14.67 -13.61
CA ALA A 40 -4.07 13.58 -14.04
C ALA A 40 -4.71 12.74 -15.15
N VAL A 41 -6.01 12.43 -15.03
CA VAL A 41 -6.79 11.74 -16.06
C VAL A 41 -6.86 12.58 -17.34
N SER A 42 -7.17 13.87 -17.25
CA SER A 42 -7.14 14.79 -18.40
C SER A 42 -5.78 14.79 -19.10
N SER A 43 -4.70 14.91 -18.33
CA SER A 43 -3.34 14.94 -18.86
C SER A 43 -2.99 13.65 -19.60
N ALA A 44 -3.39 12.48 -19.07
CA ALA A 44 -3.18 11.19 -19.72
C ALA A 44 -4.00 11.07 -21.02
N LEU A 45 -5.26 11.51 -21.02
CA LEU A 45 -6.10 11.54 -22.22
C LEU A 45 -5.51 12.44 -23.32
N LYS A 46 -4.99 13.62 -22.96
CA LYS A 46 -4.32 14.54 -23.91
C LYS A 46 -3.05 13.92 -24.51
N ARG A 47 -2.26 13.19 -23.72
CA ARG A 47 -1.07 12.47 -24.22
C ARG A 47 -1.45 11.33 -25.16
N LEU A 48 -2.46 10.53 -24.79
CA LEU A 48 -2.97 9.47 -25.65
C LEU A 48 -3.55 10.03 -26.95
N ASP A 49 -4.30 11.13 -26.91
CA ASP A 49 -4.80 11.81 -28.13
C ASP A 49 -3.65 12.15 -29.09
N ASN A 50 -2.57 12.74 -28.58
CA ASN A 50 -1.37 13.03 -29.38
C ASN A 50 -0.76 11.74 -29.97
N LEU A 51 -0.67 10.65 -29.21
CA LEU A 51 -0.14 9.37 -29.68
C LEU A 51 -1.04 8.74 -30.75
N THR A 52 -2.37 8.79 -30.59
CA THR A 52 -3.32 8.25 -31.58
C THR A 52 -3.30 9.02 -32.90
N ASN A 53 -2.93 10.30 -32.87
CA ASN A 53 -2.81 11.16 -34.04
C ASN A 53 -1.43 11.08 -34.73
N ASP A 54 -0.41 10.51 -34.08
CA ASP A 54 0.93 10.34 -34.66
C ASP A 54 1.00 9.05 -35.48
N ARG A 55 1.37 9.20 -36.77
CA ARG A 55 1.49 8.10 -37.74
C ARG A 55 2.41 6.97 -37.27
N ARG A 56 3.40 7.26 -36.42
CA ARG A 56 4.36 6.27 -35.90
C ARG A 56 3.74 5.26 -34.95
N TYR A 57 2.63 5.59 -34.29
CA TYR A 57 1.99 4.73 -33.29
C TYR A 57 0.63 4.18 -33.77
N GLN A 58 0.20 4.53 -34.99
CA GLN A 58 -1.09 4.11 -35.55
C GLN A 58 -1.26 2.59 -35.62
N HIS A 59 -0.19 1.82 -35.82
CA HIS A 59 -0.27 0.35 -35.82
C HIS A 59 -0.66 -0.25 -34.46
N HIS A 60 -0.42 0.45 -33.35
CA HIS A 60 -0.79 -0.02 -32.01
C HIS A 60 -2.20 0.38 -31.62
N LEU A 61 -2.81 1.30 -32.40
CA LEU A 61 -4.14 1.81 -32.12
C LEU A 61 -5.17 0.69 -32.07
N ALA A 62 -5.09 -0.28 -32.98
CA ALA A 62 -6.04 -1.40 -33.04
C ALA A 62 -6.05 -2.25 -31.75
N ALA A 63 -4.90 -2.41 -31.09
CA ALA A 63 -4.78 -3.18 -29.85
C ALA A 63 -5.27 -2.39 -28.62
N VAL A 64 -5.04 -1.08 -28.61
CA VAL A 64 -5.40 -0.19 -27.49
C VAL A 64 -6.86 0.27 -27.54
N HIS A 65 -7.44 0.33 -28.74
CA HIS A 65 -8.77 0.89 -28.98
C HIS A 65 -9.89 0.28 -28.10
N PRO A 66 -9.99 -1.05 -27.89
CA PRO A 66 -11.06 -1.62 -27.07
C PRO A 66 -11.02 -1.14 -25.62
N ASP A 67 -9.84 -1.11 -25.01
CA ASP A 67 -9.66 -0.69 -23.62
C ASP A 67 -9.83 0.83 -23.48
N LEU A 68 -9.37 1.58 -24.47
CA LEU A 68 -9.53 3.04 -24.51
C LEU A 68 -11.01 3.45 -24.58
N GLU A 69 -11.83 2.74 -25.36
CA GLU A 69 -13.27 2.99 -25.43
C GLU A 69 -13.99 2.60 -24.13
N VAL A 70 -13.56 1.54 -23.44
CA VAL A 70 -14.10 1.20 -22.11
C VAL A 70 -13.84 2.31 -21.10
N VAL A 71 -12.60 2.79 -21.01
CA VAL A 71 -12.25 3.90 -20.10
C VAL A 71 -13.03 5.16 -20.46
N ARG A 72 -13.04 5.52 -21.74
CA ARG A 72 -13.71 6.74 -22.22
C ARG A 72 -15.21 6.72 -21.88
N THR A 73 -15.88 5.60 -22.13
CA THR A 73 -17.32 5.46 -21.87
C THR A 73 -17.62 5.47 -20.38
N SER A 74 -16.88 4.69 -19.60
CA SER A 74 -17.06 4.61 -18.13
C SER A 74 -16.76 5.95 -17.44
N LEU A 75 -15.69 6.64 -17.87
CA LEU A 75 -15.34 7.96 -17.38
C LEU A 75 -16.43 8.96 -17.71
N LYS A 76 -16.95 8.97 -18.96
CA LYS A 76 -18.03 9.88 -19.35
C LYS A 76 -19.24 9.75 -18.42
N ILE A 77 -19.73 8.54 -18.19
CA ILE A 77 -20.88 8.29 -17.30
C ILE A 77 -20.56 8.78 -15.87
N THR A 78 -19.34 8.52 -15.39
CA THR A 78 -18.91 8.98 -14.06
C THR A 78 -18.91 10.50 -13.94
N LEU A 79 -18.44 11.20 -14.97
CA LEU A 79 -18.42 12.67 -14.99
C LEU A 79 -19.85 13.24 -15.08
N GLU A 80 -20.72 12.63 -15.88
CA GLU A 80 -22.14 13.01 -15.97
C GLU A 80 -22.84 12.81 -14.62
N ASP A 81 -22.63 11.68 -13.94
CA ASP A 81 -23.16 11.45 -12.59
C ASP A 81 -22.74 12.55 -11.61
N ILE A 82 -21.48 12.99 -11.65
CA ILE A 82 -20.99 14.08 -10.78
C ILE A 82 -21.68 15.40 -11.13
N VAL A 83 -21.82 15.69 -12.42
CA VAL A 83 -22.49 16.92 -12.88
C VAL A 83 -23.96 16.93 -12.46
N ASP A 84 -24.66 15.80 -12.51
CA ASP A 84 -26.04 15.68 -12.05
C ASP A 84 -26.16 16.03 -10.56
N PHE A 85 -25.24 15.54 -9.71
CA PHE A 85 -25.19 15.93 -8.30
C PHE A 85 -24.93 17.43 -8.09
N PHE A 86 -24.14 18.07 -8.96
CA PHE A 86 -23.90 19.50 -8.89
C PHE A 86 -25.09 20.32 -9.39
N GLY A 87 -25.79 19.87 -10.44
CA GLY A 87 -27.00 20.53 -10.95
C GLY A 87 -28.14 20.52 -9.94
N ASP A 88 -28.23 19.45 -9.14
CA ASP A 88 -29.19 19.31 -8.04
C ASP A 88 -29.03 20.37 -6.93
N LEU A 89 -27.87 21.04 -6.82
CA LEU A 89 -27.60 22.04 -5.78
C LEU A 89 -28.50 23.27 -5.91
N GLU A 90 -28.89 23.66 -7.13
CA GLU A 90 -29.71 24.85 -7.38
C GLU A 90 -31.21 24.61 -7.09
N VAL A 91 -31.65 23.35 -7.16
CA VAL A 91 -33.07 22.96 -7.00
C VAL A 91 -33.43 22.73 -5.52
N ARG A 92 -32.44 22.39 -4.68
CA ARG A 92 -32.65 21.97 -3.28
C ARG A 92 -32.90 23.16 -2.34
N ARG A 93 -33.99 23.11 -1.57
CA ARG A 93 -34.31 24.09 -0.52
C ARG A 93 -33.56 23.78 0.78
N GLY A 94 -32.86 24.77 1.34
CA GLY A 94 -32.20 24.67 2.65
C GLY A 94 -31.11 25.72 2.84
N SER A 95 -30.43 25.69 3.99
CA SER A 95 -29.19 26.45 4.19
C SER A 95 -28.12 25.95 3.22
N ILE A 96 -27.40 26.87 2.56
CA ILE A 96 -26.36 26.58 1.56
C ILE A 96 -25.39 25.51 2.08
N ARG A 97 -24.89 25.66 3.31
CA ARG A 97 -23.93 24.71 3.90
C ARG A 97 -24.52 23.30 4.07
N ASP A 98 -25.79 23.18 4.44
CA ASP A 98 -26.45 21.89 4.65
C ASP A 98 -26.76 21.20 3.32
N VAL A 99 -27.10 21.97 2.28
CA VAL A 99 -27.32 21.46 0.92
C VAL A 99 -26.03 20.86 0.36
N TYR A 100 -24.90 21.58 0.46
CA TYR A 100 -23.60 21.07 0.00
C TYR A 100 -23.16 19.86 0.80
N LYS A 101 -23.31 19.87 2.14
CA LYS A 101 -22.91 18.73 2.99
C LYS A 101 -23.73 17.48 2.69
N ARG A 102 -25.04 17.62 2.51
CA ARG A 102 -25.91 16.50 2.16
C ARG A 102 -25.56 15.93 0.78
N THR A 103 -25.35 16.80 -0.20
CA THR A 103 -24.99 16.41 -1.57
C THR A 103 -23.65 15.69 -1.60
N TRP A 104 -22.66 16.14 -0.81
CA TRP A 104 -21.39 15.43 -0.66
C TRP A 104 -21.56 14.00 -0.09
N MET A 105 -22.36 13.85 0.97
CA MET A 105 -22.62 12.54 1.56
C MET A 105 -23.37 11.61 0.60
N GLU A 106 -24.34 12.15 -0.15
CA GLU A 106 -25.08 11.40 -1.18
C GLU A 106 -24.17 10.97 -2.34
N LEU A 107 -23.31 11.87 -2.83
CA LEU A 107 -22.31 11.57 -3.86
C LEU A 107 -21.36 10.47 -3.40
N CYS A 108 -20.82 10.56 -2.18
CA CYS A 108 -19.95 9.54 -1.60
C CYS A 108 -20.66 8.19 -1.42
N ALA A 109 -21.92 8.21 -0.97
CA ALA A 109 -22.73 7.00 -0.82
C ALA A 109 -23.04 6.37 -2.18
N PHE A 110 -23.41 7.17 -3.18
CA PHE A 110 -23.72 6.72 -4.53
C PHE A 110 -22.57 5.95 -5.15
N PHE A 111 -21.35 6.52 -5.18
CA PHE A 111 -20.21 5.83 -5.78
C PHE A 111 -19.85 4.55 -5.02
N LYS A 112 -19.97 4.59 -3.69
CA LYS A 112 -19.74 3.42 -2.83
C LYS A 112 -20.78 2.32 -3.04
N ASP A 113 -22.04 2.64 -3.25
CA ASP A 113 -23.08 1.63 -3.49
C ASP A 113 -23.01 1.08 -4.92
N GLU A 114 -22.66 1.93 -5.89
CA GLU A 114 -22.63 1.58 -7.30
C GLU A 114 -21.51 0.62 -7.69
N PHE A 115 -20.38 0.58 -6.98
CA PHE A 115 -19.32 -0.40 -7.26
C PHE A 115 -18.57 -0.93 -6.03
N ARG A 116 -19.02 -0.59 -4.81
CA ARG A 116 -18.27 -0.86 -3.55
C ARG A 116 -16.93 -0.13 -3.43
N ASP A 117 -16.68 0.84 -4.31
CA ASP A 117 -15.46 1.64 -4.39
C ASP A 117 -15.78 3.13 -4.22
N SER A 118 -14.84 3.92 -3.69
CA SER A 118 -15.00 5.38 -3.64
C SER A 118 -14.75 6.01 -5.02
N LEU A 119 -15.20 7.25 -5.21
CA LEU A 119 -14.88 8.04 -6.40
C LEU A 119 -13.35 8.14 -6.62
N THR A 120 -12.57 8.29 -5.54
CA THR A 120 -11.11 8.32 -5.59
C THR A 120 -10.53 7.04 -6.17
N THR A 121 -10.97 5.87 -5.69
CA THR A 121 -10.50 4.56 -6.21
C THR A 121 -10.86 4.41 -7.69
N ARG A 122 -12.05 4.86 -8.09
CA ARG A 122 -12.51 4.82 -9.48
C ARG A 122 -11.64 5.69 -10.40
N LEU A 123 -11.35 6.93 -10.00
CA LEU A 123 -10.46 7.82 -10.77
C LEU A 123 -9.04 7.27 -10.86
N ALA A 124 -8.53 6.66 -9.79
CA ALA A 124 -7.23 6.00 -9.79
C ALA A 124 -7.17 4.84 -10.80
N ARG A 125 -8.24 4.02 -10.91
CA ARG A 125 -8.32 2.95 -11.93
C ARG A 125 -8.30 3.50 -13.36
N TYR A 126 -9.03 4.59 -13.63
CA TYR A 126 -8.96 5.25 -14.94
C TYR A 126 -7.55 5.74 -15.25
N LYS A 127 -6.90 6.40 -14.28
CA LYS A 127 -5.52 6.88 -14.42
C LYS A 127 -4.55 5.73 -14.70
N SER A 128 -4.60 4.64 -13.93
CA SER A 128 -3.71 3.49 -14.12
C SER A 128 -3.87 2.87 -15.51
N LEU A 129 -5.12 2.67 -15.97
CA LEU A 129 -5.36 2.11 -17.30
C LEU A 129 -4.89 3.05 -18.42
N LEU A 130 -5.13 4.36 -18.31
CA LEU A 130 -4.65 5.31 -19.31
C LEU A 130 -3.12 5.36 -19.40
N LEU A 131 -2.41 5.25 -18.27
CA LEU A 131 -0.95 5.21 -18.26
C LEU A 131 -0.40 3.92 -18.89
N ASP A 132 -1.00 2.76 -18.58
CA ASP A 132 -0.61 1.48 -19.20
C ASP A 132 -0.83 1.48 -20.72
N LEU A 133 -1.95 2.04 -21.20
CA LEU A 133 -2.20 2.20 -22.63
C LEU A 133 -1.20 3.17 -23.27
N GLU A 134 -0.81 4.24 -22.57
CA GLU A 134 0.20 5.19 -23.05
C GLU A 134 1.57 4.54 -23.23
N ASP A 135 1.98 3.72 -22.26
CA ASP A 135 3.25 2.99 -22.29
C ASP A 135 3.25 1.93 -23.41
N TYR A 136 2.16 1.16 -23.53
CA TYR A 136 1.98 0.18 -24.61
C TYR A 136 2.09 0.82 -26.00
N MET A 137 1.50 2.01 -26.20
CA MET A 137 1.61 2.71 -27.48
C MET A 137 3.05 3.09 -27.84
N LYS A 138 3.93 3.34 -26.85
CA LYS A 138 5.31 3.78 -27.04
C LYS A 138 6.35 2.64 -27.19
N GLU A 139 6.04 1.41 -26.78
CA GLU A 139 7.02 0.35 -26.50
C GLU A 139 7.79 -0.20 -27.73
N TYR A 140 7.34 0.00 -28.98
CA TYR A 140 7.95 -0.69 -30.15
C TYR A 140 8.60 0.18 -31.23
N VAL A 141 8.81 1.49 -31.02
CA VAL A 141 9.51 2.34 -32.02
C VAL A 141 10.91 2.72 -31.54
N LEU A 142 11.89 1.82 -31.66
CA LEU A 142 13.31 2.19 -31.60
C LEU A 142 14.14 1.49 -32.73
N PRO A 143 14.80 2.25 -33.63
CA PRO A 143 15.68 1.71 -34.66
C PRO A 143 16.94 1.01 -34.12
N LEU A 144 17.41 0.05 -34.90
CA LEU A 144 18.36 -1.04 -34.60
C LEU A 144 19.80 -0.71 -34.11
N TYR A 145 20.11 0.50 -33.65
CA TYR A 145 21.49 0.88 -33.27
C TYR A 145 21.82 0.88 -31.77
N HIS A 146 20.93 0.35 -30.90
CA HIS A 146 21.10 0.36 -29.43
C HIS A 146 21.09 -1.02 -28.75
N ILE A 147 21.58 -2.06 -29.44
CA ILE A 147 21.38 -3.46 -29.01
C ILE A 147 22.12 -3.86 -27.71
N HIS A 148 23.17 -3.15 -27.28
CA HIS A 148 23.91 -3.54 -26.07
C HIS A 148 23.43 -2.92 -24.74
N ARG A 149 22.56 -1.90 -24.78
CA ARG A 149 22.07 -1.18 -23.59
C ARG A 149 20.65 -1.61 -23.17
N TYR A 150 19.94 -2.34 -24.03
CA TYR A 150 18.53 -2.70 -23.81
C TYR A 150 18.25 -4.19 -23.64
N PHE A 151 19.26 -5.06 -23.67
CA PHE A 151 19.04 -6.48 -23.37
C PHE A 151 18.58 -6.70 -21.91
N TYR A 152 19.03 -5.84 -20.99
CA TYR A 152 18.59 -5.85 -19.60
C TYR A 152 17.18 -5.28 -19.40
N THR A 153 16.79 -4.25 -20.14
CA THR A 153 15.45 -3.65 -20.08
C THR A 153 14.40 -4.51 -20.77
N TYR A 154 14.75 -5.33 -21.77
CA TYR A 154 13.83 -6.25 -22.43
C TYR A 154 13.44 -7.44 -21.54
N ILE A 155 14.35 -7.90 -20.66
CA ILE A 155 14.03 -8.94 -19.67
C ILE A 155 13.28 -8.36 -18.46
N LEU A 156 13.64 -7.15 -18.00
CA LEU A 156 12.87 -6.42 -16.98
C LEU A 156 11.45 -6.07 -17.46
N SER A 157 11.28 -5.64 -18.72
CA SER A 157 9.95 -5.38 -19.29
C SER A 157 9.15 -6.66 -19.46
N LEU A 158 9.78 -7.82 -19.70
CA LEU A 158 9.06 -9.10 -19.76
C LEU A 158 8.55 -9.53 -18.37
N SER A 159 9.34 -9.37 -17.30
CA SER A 159 8.93 -9.68 -15.92
C SER A 159 7.94 -8.67 -15.34
N SER A 160 8.16 -7.37 -15.60
CA SER A 160 7.20 -6.32 -15.24
C SER A 160 5.94 -6.40 -16.09
N SER A 161 6.01 -6.80 -17.36
CA SER A 161 4.85 -7.09 -18.19
C SER A 161 4.06 -8.25 -17.59
N LEU A 162 4.67 -9.34 -17.12
CA LEU A 162 3.92 -10.46 -16.51
C LEU A 162 3.17 -10.07 -15.22
N SER A 163 3.80 -9.32 -14.31
CA SER A 163 3.17 -8.87 -13.06
C SER A 163 2.18 -7.71 -13.25
N ASN A 164 2.53 -6.75 -14.11
CA ASN A 164 1.65 -5.64 -14.49
C ASN A 164 0.49 -6.15 -15.38
N THR A 165 0.66 -7.22 -16.16
CA THR A 165 -0.43 -7.87 -16.92
C THR A 165 -1.47 -8.46 -15.98
N SER A 166 -1.08 -9.03 -14.83
CA SER A 166 -2.04 -9.58 -13.86
C SER A 166 -2.82 -8.46 -13.13
N TYR A 167 -2.12 -7.45 -12.61
CA TYR A 167 -2.78 -6.28 -11.99
C TYR A 167 -3.66 -5.53 -12.98
N MET A 168 -3.14 -5.23 -14.18
CA MET A 168 -3.87 -4.54 -15.23
C MET A 168 -4.98 -5.40 -15.82
N ALA A 169 -4.87 -6.73 -15.84
CA ALA A 169 -5.99 -7.61 -16.17
C ALA A 169 -7.11 -7.49 -15.12
N GLY A 170 -6.75 -7.39 -13.83
CA GLY A 170 -7.69 -7.05 -12.75
C GLY A 170 -8.35 -5.70 -12.99
N VAL A 171 -7.58 -4.64 -13.22
CA VAL A 171 -8.10 -3.28 -13.50
C VAL A 171 -9.01 -3.26 -14.73
N ARG A 172 -8.61 -3.92 -15.83
CA ARG A 172 -9.44 -4.05 -17.04
C ARG A 172 -10.75 -4.78 -16.76
N THR A 173 -10.71 -5.87 -15.99
CA THR A 173 -11.89 -6.65 -15.63
C THR A 173 -12.83 -5.82 -14.75
N ASP A 174 -12.28 -5.13 -13.75
CA ASP A 174 -13.04 -4.27 -12.85
C ASP A 174 -13.69 -3.10 -13.60
N LEU A 175 -12.98 -2.47 -14.55
CA LEU A 175 -13.55 -1.40 -15.36
C LEU A 175 -14.64 -1.88 -16.33
N ARG A 176 -14.49 -3.08 -16.90
CA ARG A 176 -15.56 -3.66 -17.74
C ARG A 176 -16.79 -4.02 -16.91
N THR A 177 -16.61 -4.55 -15.70
CA THR A 177 -17.73 -4.85 -14.80
C THR A 177 -18.40 -3.59 -14.26
N LEU A 178 -17.64 -2.53 -13.98
CA LEU A 178 -18.15 -1.20 -13.64
C LEU A 178 -18.99 -0.64 -14.79
N LEU A 179 -18.45 -0.64 -16.02
CA LEU A 179 -19.16 -0.14 -17.19
C LEU A 179 -20.45 -0.93 -17.45
N ALA A 180 -20.45 -2.25 -17.24
CA ALA A 180 -21.66 -3.06 -17.35
C ALA A 180 -22.72 -2.66 -16.31
N ARG A 181 -22.32 -2.37 -15.06
CA ARG A 181 -23.24 -1.87 -14.02
C ARG A 181 -23.78 -0.48 -14.33
N GLN A 182 -22.92 0.44 -14.76
CA GLN A 182 -23.29 1.78 -15.22
C GLN A 182 -24.32 1.72 -16.35
N SER A 183 -24.04 0.89 -17.36
CA SER A 183 -24.92 0.70 -18.52
C SER A 183 -26.26 0.08 -18.14
N SER A 184 -26.27 -0.88 -17.21
CA SER A 184 -27.50 -1.45 -16.66
C SER A 184 -28.34 -0.40 -15.94
N ARG A 185 -27.73 0.44 -15.09
CA ARG A 185 -28.43 1.54 -14.39
C ARG A 185 -29.07 2.51 -15.38
N LEU A 186 -28.32 2.96 -16.38
CA LEU A 186 -28.84 3.87 -17.41
C LEU A 186 -29.96 3.23 -18.22
N SER A 187 -29.86 1.92 -18.50
CA SER A 187 -30.92 1.17 -19.18
C SER A 187 -32.19 1.05 -18.33
N HIS A 188 -32.07 0.87 -17.02
CA HIS A 188 -33.19 0.88 -16.09
C HIS A 188 -33.85 2.27 -15.97
N GLN A 189 -33.07 3.35 -16.06
CA GLN A 189 -33.60 4.72 -16.11
C GLN A 189 -34.28 5.04 -17.44
N LEU A 190 -33.74 4.60 -18.58
CA LEU A 190 -34.42 4.75 -19.88
C LEU A 190 -35.68 3.89 -19.98
N GLY A 191 -35.67 2.70 -19.38
CA GLY A 191 -36.81 1.79 -19.30
C GLY A 191 -37.93 2.33 -18.40
N SER A 192 -37.60 3.04 -17.31
CA SER A 192 -38.60 3.72 -16.48
C SER A 192 -39.21 4.94 -17.18
N LEU A 193 -38.42 5.63 -18.02
CA LEU A 193 -38.92 6.70 -18.89
C LEU A 193 -39.80 6.16 -20.03
N SER A 194 -39.45 5.00 -20.61
CA SER A 194 -40.19 4.34 -21.71
C SER A 194 -41.50 3.64 -21.29
N LEU A 195 -41.76 3.49 -19.98
CA LEU A 195 -43.05 3.05 -19.44
C LEU A 195 -44.05 4.19 -19.22
N SER A 196 -43.68 5.41 -19.60
CA SER A 196 -44.65 6.50 -19.81
C SER A 196 -45.31 6.28 -21.17
N THR A 197 -46.50 5.69 -21.18
CA THR A 197 -47.31 5.47 -22.40
C THR A 197 -47.39 6.72 -23.29
N PRO A 198 -47.22 6.60 -24.62
CA PRO A 198 -47.34 7.71 -25.54
C PRO A 198 -48.82 8.01 -25.85
N SER A 199 -49.34 9.13 -25.37
CA SER A 199 -50.54 9.74 -25.96
C SER A 199 -50.10 10.52 -27.20
N SER A 200 -50.67 10.14 -28.34
CA SER A 200 -50.42 10.64 -29.70
C SER A 200 -50.78 12.14 -29.91
N PRO A 201 -50.35 12.74 -31.05
CA PRO A 201 -50.16 14.17 -31.20
C PRO A 201 -51.42 14.90 -31.66
N SER A 202 -51.53 16.18 -31.31
CA SER A 202 -52.34 17.13 -32.08
C SER A 202 -51.67 18.50 -32.12
N SER A 203 -51.49 18.98 -33.34
CA SER A 203 -51.07 20.34 -33.67
C SER A 203 -52.28 21.27 -33.51
N HIS A 204 -52.12 22.41 -32.84
CA HIS A 204 -52.33 23.73 -33.44
C HIS A 204 -52.11 24.86 -32.42
N SER A 205 -51.78 26.00 -32.99
CA SER A 205 -51.22 27.22 -32.45
C SER A 205 -52.19 28.08 -31.62
N ALA A 206 -51.57 29.01 -30.87
CA ALA A 206 -52.00 30.38 -30.56
C ALA A 206 -52.60 30.68 -29.16
N GLU A 207 -51.80 31.50 -28.44
CA GLU A 207 -52.18 32.74 -27.73
C GLU A 207 -52.78 32.73 -26.30
N PHE A 208 -51.99 33.38 -25.43
CA PHE A 208 -52.30 34.29 -24.31
C PHE A 208 -53.41 34.01 -23.29
N GLY A 209 -53.01 34.13 -22.01
CA GLY A 209 -53.84 34.77 -20.97
C GLY A 209 -54.04 33.98 -19.67
N SER A 210 -53.34 34.37 -18.61
CA SER A 210 -53.77 34.21 -17.20
C SER A 210 -54.75 35.35 -16.81
N PRO A 211 -55.34 35.46 -15.59
CA PRO A 211 -55.58 34.51 -14.48
C PRO A 211 -57.03 34.61 -13.88
N ALA A 212 -57.36 33.76 -12.90
CA ALA A 212 -58.17 34.04 -11.66
C ALA A 212 -58.77 32.72 -11.11
N SER A 213 -58.43 32.27 -9.89
CA SER A 213 -59.12 32.56 -8.61
C SER A 213 -60.64 32.27 -8.61
N ASP A 214 -61.10 31.21 -7.92
CA ASP A 214 -61.84 31.36 -6.64
C ASP A 214 -62.32 30.02 -6.02
N ARG A 215 -62.35 30.03 -4.68
CA ARG A 215 -63.31 29.39 -3.74
C ARG A 215 -63.44 27.86 -3.59
N ARG A 216 -62.76 27.38 -2.52
CA ARG A 216 -63.28 26.83 -1.23
C ARG A 216 -64.39 25.73 -1.16
N PRO A 217 -64.45 24.99 -0.03
CA PRO A 217 -64.72 23.53 0.03
C PRO A 217 -65.99 23.15 0.82
N ARG A 218 -66.36 21.85 0.87
CA ARG A 218 -67.07 21.27 2.03
C ARG A 218 -67.18 19.72 2.03
N ASN A 219 -66.80 19.15 3.19
CA ASN A 219 -67.46 18.08 3.98
C ASN A 219 -67.73 16.69 3.37
N ARG A 220 -67.77 15.55 4.10
CA ARG A 220 -67.51 15.10 5.49
C ARG A 220 -68.01 13.63 5.56
N ARG A 221 -67.47 12.84 6.50
CA ARG A 221 -67.94 11.54 7.07
C ARG A 221 -67.27 10.28 6.48
N SER A 222 -66.44 9.49 7.18
CA SER A 222 -66.41 8.84 8.53
C SER A 222 -67.20 7.53 8.59
N TYR A 223 -66.54 6.37 8.73
CA TYR A 223 -66.89 5.26 9.66
C TYR A 223 -65.66 4.37 9.92
N GLU A 224 -65.49 4.03 11.20
CA GLU A 224 -64.49 3.16 11.79
C GLU A 224 -65.17 1.83 12.19
N ARG A 225 -64.51 0.68 12.00
CA ARG A 225 -64.75 -0.53 12.83
C ARG A 225 -63.56 -1.50 12.77
N ALA A 226 -63.21 -2.04 13.94
CA ALA A 226 -62.10 -2.95 14.20
C ALA A 226 -62.54 -4.39 14.56
N ARG A 227 -61.64 -5.36 14.24
CA ARG A 227 -61.31 -6.69 14.87
C ARG A 227 -62.36 -7.82 14.93
N PRO A 228 -61.98 -9.14 15.07
CA PRO A 228 -60.97 -9.71 16.00
C PRO A 228 -60.11 -10.91 15.49
N SER A 229 -59.37 -11.52 16.44
CA SER A 229 -58.27 -12.50 16.36
C SER A 229 -58.52 -13.79 17.17
N HIS A 230 -58.03 -14.96 16.73
CA HIS A 230 -57.81 -16.24 17.47
C HIS A 230 -57.11 -17.24 16.50
N ALA A 231 -56.41 -18.33 16.81
CA ALA A 231 -55.56 -18.88 17.89
C ALA A 231 -54.96 -20.22 17.34
N SER A 232 -53.80 -20.68 17.82
CA SER A 232 -53.10 -21.94 17.40
C SER A 232 -53.75 -23.25 17.93
N PRO A 233 -53.27 -24.47 17.54
CA PRO A 233 -52.29 -25.19 18.41
C PRO A 233 -51.28 -26.18 17.75
N GLN A 234 -50.09 -26.25 18.39
CA GLN A 234 -49.24 -27.39 18.86
C GLN A 234 -48.69 -28.56 17.99
N SER A 235 -47.41 -28.87 18.28
CA SER A 235 -46.46 -29.94 17.83
C SER A 235 -46.69 -31.34 18.46
N PRO A 236 -45.89 -32.40 18.14
CA PRO A 236 -44.66 -32.75 18.92
C PRO A 236 -43.51 -33.42 18.10
N LEU A 237 -42.21 -33.12 18.32
CA LEU A 237 -41.16 -33.68 19.22
C LEU A 237 -40.58 -35.09 18.90
N SER A 238 -39.23 -35.13 18.92
CA SER A 238 -38.23 -36.18 18.59
C SER A 238 -38.19 -37.41 19.53
N PRO A 239 -37.26 -38.37 19.30
CA PRO A 239 -36.35 -38.76 20.38
C PRO A 239 -34.89 -39.02 19.95
N VAL A 240 -34.09 -39.47 20.93
CA VAL A 240 -32.67 -39.23 21.20
C VAL A 240 -31.91 -40.56 21.42
N SER A 241 -30.58 -40.51 21.24
CA SER A 241 -29.51 -41.37 21.81
C SER A 241 -29.23 -42.78 21.26
N GLY A 242 -27.95 -43.04 21.03
CA GLY A 242 -27.37 -44.37 20.84
C GLY A 242 -25.85 -44.32 20.63
N THR A 243 -25.10 -44.54 21.70
CA THR A 243 -23.66 -44.83 21.74
C THR A 243 -23.33 -46.13 20.99
N SER A 244 -22.29 -46.15 20.16
CA SER A 244 -21.54 -47.38 19.85
C SER A 244 -20.14 -47.03 19.35
N SER A 245 -19.15 -47.37 20.18
CA SER A 245 -17.76 -47.58 19.80
C SER A 245 -17.65 -48.65 18.71
N ASP A 246 -16.75 -48.47 17.74
CA ASP A 246 -16.02 -49.58 17.11
C ASP A 246 -14.89 -49.04 16.20
N THR A 247 -13.69 -48.98 16.76
CA THR A 247 -12.42 -49.00 16.00
C THR A 247 -11.75 -50.34 16.27
N PRO A 248 -11.36 -51.12 15.24
CA PRO A 248 -10.65 -52.37 15.44
C PRO A 248 -9.17 -52.15 15.79
N PRO A 249 -8.51 -53.09 16.50
CA PRO A 249 -7.19 -52.91 17.09
C PRO A 249 -6.05 -53.39 16.17
N SER A 250 -4.87 -52.79 16.30
CA SER A 250 -3.54 -53.36 15.98
C SER A 250 -2.48 -52.39 16.54
N ALA A 251 -1.83 -52.63 17.68
CA ALA A 251 -0.81 -53.64 18.06
C ALA A 251 0.54 -52.93 18.29
N PRO A 252 1.39 -53.37 19.24
CA PRO A 252 2.42 -52.53 19.86
C PRO A 252 3.86 -52.77 19.36
N ASP A 253 4.70 -51.75 19.63
CA ASP A 253 6.17 -51.67 19.83
C ASP A 253 7.15 -52.54 19.02
N ALA A 254 8.19 -51.89 18.45
CA ALA A 254 9.58 -51.89 18.96
C ALA A 254 10.57 -51.28 17.92
N PRO A 255 11.90 -51.22 18.13
CA PRO A 255 12.60 -50.14 18.82
C PRO A 255 13.78 -49.51 18.02
N GLY A 256 14.23 -48.35 18.49
CA GLY A 256 15.61 -47.83 18.51
C GLY A 256 16.58 -48.04 17.34
N SER A 257 17.15 -46.93 16.82
CA SER A 257 18.61 -46.67 16.89
C SER A 257 18.99 -45.26 16.39
N PRO A 258 20.18 -44.74 16.77
CA PRO A 258 20.49 -43.32 16.90
C PRO A 258 21.43 -42.79 15.79
N PHE A 259 21.29 -41.53 15.38
CA PHE A 259 22.35 -40.79 14.64
C PHE A 259 22.17 -39.29 14.93
N THR A 260 23.04 -38.64 15.70
CA THR A 260 24.27 -37.92 15.27
C THR A 260 24.23 -37.41 13.83
N GLY A 261 24.38 -36.08 13.66
CA GLY A 261 24.64 -35.48 12.35
C GLY A 261 23.85 -34.21 12.08
N SER A 262 24.53 -33.07 12.21
CA SER A 262 24.11 -31.75 11.72
C SER A 262 23.88 -31.80 10.20
N ALA A 263 22.67 -31.50 9.72
CA ALA A 263 22.42 -31.10 8.34
C ALA A 263 21.07 -30.37 8.24
N THR A 264 21.13 -29.12 7.80
CA THR A 264 20.01 -28.32 7.31
C THR A 264 19.28 -29.08 6.21
N SER A 265 18.11 -29.64 6.51
CA SER A 265 17.24 -30.24 5.50
C SER A 265 16.43 -29.15 4.80
N HIS A 266 16.78 -28.91 3.54
CA HIS A 266 15.91 -28.22 2.58
C HIS A 266 14.74 -29.15 2.24
N SER A 267 13.51 -28.76 2.60
CA SER A 267 12.33 -29.41 2.04
C SER A 267 12.13 -28.92 0.61
N LEU A 268 12.35 -29.81 -0.35
CA LEU A 268 11.92 -29.65 -1.74
C LEU A 268 10.39 -29.75 -1.79
N GLY A 269 9.72 -28.63 -1.58
CA GLY A 269 8.34 -28.38 -1.99
C GLY A 269 8.37 -27.29 -3.06
N SER A 270 7.82 -27.58 -4.23
CA SER A 270 7.77 -26.67 -5.37
C SER A 270 6.91 -25.44 -5.06
N ASN A 271 7.52 -24.43 -4.45
CA ASN A 271 6.99 -23.08 -4.41
C ASN A 271 7.95 -22.22 -5.23
N VAL A 272 7.43 -21.56 -6.26
CA VAL A 272 8.08 -20.44 -6.92
C VAL A 272 8.60 -19.54 -5.81
N ILE A 273 9.93 -19.45 -5.65
CA ILE A 273 10.54 -18.68 -4.58
C ILE A 273 10.18 -17.23 -4.88
N SER A 274 9.20 -16.69 -4.17
CA SER A 274 9.01 -15.25 -4.09
C SER A 274 10.30 -14.68 -3.50
N ASP A 275 11.09 -13.98 -4.31
CA ASP A 275 12.38 -13.41 -3.92
C ASP A 275 12.20 -12.10 -3.12
N HIS A 276 11.34 -12.11 -2.11
CA HIS A 276 11.13 -10.92 -1.29
C HIS A 276 12.45 -10.46 -0.62
N TRP A 277 12.82 -9.18 -0.78
CA TRP A 277 14.09 -8.60 -0.31
C TRP A 277 14.44 -8.95 1.15
N ALA A 278 13.43 -8.95 2.03
CA ALA A 278 13.59 -9.25 3.45
C ALA A 278 14.19 -10.64 3.74
N LYS A 279 14.02 -11.61 2.83
CA LYS A 279 14.60 -12.96 2.96
C LYS A 279 16.13 -12.97 2.88
N ARG A 280 16.72 -11.90 2.33
CA ARG A 280 18.17 -11.75 2.13
C ARG A 280 18.85 -10.96 3.25
N VAL A 281 18.10 -10.12 3.97
CA VAL A 281 18.62 -9.21 5.00
C VAL A 281 19.52 -9.92 6.00
N PHE A 282 19.12 -11.09 6.49
CA PHE A 282 19.85 -11.83 7.54
C PHE A 282 20.77 -12.94 7.01
N ARG A 283 20.87 -13.14 5.68
CA ARG A 283 21.70 -14.22 5.10
C ARG A 283 23.18 -13.88 5.05
N GLU A 284 23.51 -12.62 4.80
CA GLU A 284 24.87 -12.17 4.46
C GLU A 284 25.50 -11.31 5.58
N VAL A 285 24.83 -11.18 6.73
CA VAL A 285 25.23 -10.24 7.79
C VAL A 285 26.43 -10.77 8.56
N ARG A 286 27.51 -9.99 8.54
CA ARG A 286 28.62 -10.16 9.47
C ARG A 286 28.39 -9.26 10.69
N ALA A 287 27.69 -9.79 11.69
CA ALA A 287 27.48 -9.08 12.94
C ALA A 287 28.73 -9.21 13.83
N THR A 288 29.48 -8.12 13.97
CA THR A 288 30.80 -8.14 14.61
C THR A 288 30.85 -7.30 15.88
N THR A 289 30.02 -6.26 15.97
CA THR A 289 30.11 -5.27 17.03
C THR A 289 29.15 -5.59 18.16
N ARG A 290 29.70 -6.03 19.29
CA ARG A 290 28.91 -6.40 20.47
C ARG A 290 28.29 -5.16 21.12
N ILE A 291 27.04 -5.29 21.57
CA ILE A 291 26.41 -4.33 22.49
C ILE A 291 26.49 -4.91 23.91
N PRO A 292 26.73 -4.10 24.95
CA PRO A 292 26.56 -4.52 26.34
C PRO A 292 25.20 -5.18 26.56
N TYR A 293 25.19 -6.40 27.10
CA TYR A 293 24.00 -7.25 27.22
C TYR A 293 23.05 -6.82 28.36
N VAL A 294 22.64 -5.55 28.36
CA VAL A 294 21.83 -4.88 29.38
C VAL A 294 20.36 -4.84 28.95
N GLY A 295 19.44 -5.13 29.88
CA GLY A 295 17.99 -5.14 29.64
C GLY A 295 17.36 -6.52 29.91
N GLU A 296 16.02 -6.55 29.89
CA GLU A 296 15.22 -7.75 30.15
C GLU A 296 15.45 -8.84 29.09
N SER A 297 15.20 -10.10 29.47
CA SER A 297 15.28 -11.23 28.54
C SER A 297 14.24 -11.15 27.42
N SER A 298 14.52 -11.84 26.32
CA SER A 298 13.58 -11.92 25.20
C SER A 298 12.27 -12.59 25.66
N LYS A 299 11.11 -11.98 25.40
CA LYS A 299 9.81 -12.54 25.78
C LYS A 299 8.69 -11.92 24.94
N CYS A 300 7.58 -12.63 24.80
CA CYS A 300 6.35 -12.09 24.23
C CYS A 300 5.25 -12.09 25.29
N LEU A 301 4.60 -10.94 25.48
CA LEU A 301 3.51 -10.69 26.41
C LEU A 301 2.16 -10.56 25.70
N GLY A 302 2.12 -10.89 24.41
CA GLY A 302 0.93 -10.79 23.59
C GLY A 302 -0.13 -11.84 23.92
N ASP A 303 -1.37 -11.52 23.52
CA ASP A 303 -2.49 -12.46 23.61
C ASP A 303 -2.27 -13.65 22.66
N LEU A 304 -2.64 -14.84 23.14
CA LEU A 304 -2.56 -16.07 22.35
C LEU A 304 -3.47 -15.97 21.11
N THR A 305 -2.96 -16.43 19.97
CA THR A 305 -3.68 -16.49 18.69
C THR A 305 -3.81 -17.96 18.24
N PRO A 306 -4.87 -18.67 18.68
CA PRO A 306 -5.08 -20.07 18.32
C PRO A 306 -5.17 -20.26 16.80
N GLY A 307 -4.53 -21.30 16.27
CA GLY A 307 -4.61 -21.65 14.84
C GLY A 307 -3.92 -20.67 13.87
N VAL A 308 -3.13 -19.71 14.37
CA VAL A 308 -2.59 -18.61 13.56
C VAL A 308 -1.75 -19.06 12.36
N LYS A 309 -0.96 -20.14 12.49
CA LYS A 309 -0.15 -20.66 11.38
C LYS A 309 -1.00 -21.09 10.20
N ARG A 310 -2.10 -21.81 10.48
CA ARG A 310 -3.04 -22.25 9.46
C ARG A 310 -3.73 -21.04 8.82
N TRP A 311 -4.18 -20.11 9.65
CA TRP A 311 -4.81 -18.88 9.19
C TRP A 311 -3.89 -18.02 8.32
N LEU A 312 -2.62 -17.85 8.68
CA LEU A 312 -1.62 -17.11 7.88
C LEU A 312 -1.49 -17.74 6.49
N HIS A 313 -1.31 -19.06 6.44
CA HIS A 313 -1.22 -19.80 5.18
C HIS A 313 -2.50 -19.66 4.33
N GLU A 314 -3.67 -19.89 4.92
CA GLU A 314 -4.97 -19.77 4.24
C GLU A 314 -5.26 -18.35 3.75
N ALA A 315 -4.77 -17.33 4.47
CA ALA A 315 -4.96 -15.92 4.12
C ALA A 315 -3.93 -15.39 3.10
N GLY A 316 -3.04 -16.25 2.59
CA GLY A 316 -2.04 -15.91 1.58
C GLY A 316 -0.78 -15.24 2.12
N PHE A 317 -0.48 -15.38 3.41
CA PHE A 317 0.77 -14.87 3.98
C PHE A 317 1.92 -15.84 3.74
N GLU A 318 3.03 -15.30 3.26
CA GLU A 318 4.30 -15.99 3.09
C GLU A 318 5.27 -15.65 4.22
N GLU A 319 6.03 -16.65 4.68
CA GLU A 319 7.10 -16.44 5.66
C GLU A 319 8.34 -15.82 5.02
N LEU A 320 8.80 -14.71 5.59
CA LEU A 320 10.01 -14.02 5.15
C LEU A 320 11.25 -14.64 5.82
N PHE A 321 11.30 -14.62 7.14
CA PHE A 321 12.40 -15.17 7.91
C PHE A 321 11.98 -15.48 9.34
N GLN A 322 12.81 -16.28 10.01
CA GLN A 322 12.70 -16.60 11.42
C GLN A 322 13.99 -16.21 12.14
N LEU A 323 13.86 -15.51 13.27
CA LEU A 323 14.94 -15.24 14.21
C LEU A 323 14.72 -16.02 15.50
N ALA A 324 15.79 -16.60 16.03
CA ALA A 324 15.78 -17.36 17.27
C ALA A 324 16.46 -16.56 18.38
N PHE A 325 15.78 -16.42 19.52
CA PHE A 325 16.26 -15.68 20.69
C PHE A 325 16.42 -16.65 21.86
N ASN A 326 17.37 -17.57 21.75
CA ASN A 326 17.57 -18.72 22.65
C ASN A 326 18.24 -18.37 23.99
N GLY A 327 18.01 -17.16 24.52
CA GLY A 327 18.54 -16.74 25.82
C GLY A 327 17.78 -17.42 26.96
N ASP A 328 17.19 -16.62 27.85
CA ASP A 328 16.37 -17.15 28.96
C ASP A 328 14.98 -17.65 28.53
N SER A 329 14.68 -17.62 27.23
CA SER A 329 13.44 -18.12 26.64
C SER A 329 13.73 -18.82 25.31
N ASP A 330 12.94 -19.83 24.94
CA ASP A 330 12.93 -20.39 23.57
C ASP A 330 11.93 -19.60 22.72
N LEU A 331 12.21 -18.31 22.55
CA LEU A 331 11.41 -17.41 21.73
C LEU A 331 11.91 -17.43 20.29
N ARG A 332 10.98 -17.67 19.35
CA ARG A 332 11.23 -17.50 17.92
C ARG A 332 10.30 -16.43 17.37
N VAL A 333 10.85 -15.55 16.57
CA VAL A 333 10.12 -14.47 15.90
C VAL A 333 10.11 -14.75 14.42
N HIS A 334 8.93 -14.74 13.81
CA HIS A 334 8.72 -14.90 12.38
C HIS A 334 8.10 -13.63 11.82
N LEU A 335 8.58 -13.17 10.67
CA LEU A 335 7.88 -12.15 9.88
C LEU A 335 7.22 -12.77 8.66
N TYR A 336 6.01 -12.29 8.38
CA TYR A 336 5.20 -12.70 7.26
C TYR A 336 4.78 -11.49 6.43
N VAL A 337 4.66 -11.67 5.12
CA VAL A 337 4.07 -10.68 4.21
C VAL A 337 3.00 -11.35 3.37
N ARG A 338 2.01 -10.58 2.93
CA ARG A 338 1.08 -11.01 1.89
C ARG A 338 1.32 -10.15 0.66
N GLU A 339 1.63 -10.79 -0.47
CA GLU A 339 2.03 -10.09 -1.70
C GLU A 339 0.90 -9.19 -2.24
N ASP A 340 -0.36 -9.62 -2.19
CA ASP A 340 -1.49 -8.90 -2.79
C ASP A 340 -1.70 -7.47 -2.24
N ASP A 341 -1.38 -7.24 -0.97
CA ASP A 341 -1.60 -5.95 -0.30
C ASP A 341 -0.44 -5.54 0.62
N HIS A 342 0.72 -6.17 0.45
CA HIS A 342 1.94 -5.97 1.23
C HIS A 342 1.74 -5.98 2.75
N ARG A 343 0.66 -6.61 3.25
CA ARG A 343 0.38 -6.63 4.68
C ARG A 343 1.45 -7.41 5.40
N ALA A 344 2.03 -6.80 6.42
CA ALA A 344 3.12 -7.40 7.17
C ALA A 344 2.65 -7.81 8.57
N ARG A 345 3.05 -9.00 9.01
CA ARG A 345 2.75 -9.54 10.34
C ARG A 345 3.98 -10.07 11.03
N ILE A 346 4.03 -9.88 12.34
CA ILE A 346 4.99 -10.51 13.23
C ILE A 346 4.29 -11.60 14.04
N MET A 347 4.93 -12.76 14.14
CA MET A 347 4.49 -13.86 14.98
C MET A 347 5.60 -14.26 15.94
N CYS A 348 5.30 -14.22 17.23
CA CYS A 348 6.13 -14.81 18.27
C CYS A 348 5.67 -16.25 18.50
N LYS A 349 6.63 -17.16 18.63
CA LYS A 349 6.43 -18.54 19.06
C LYS A 349 7.25 -18.74 20.34
N THR A 350 6.58 -19.09 21.42
CA THR A 350 7.23 -19.44 22.69
C THR A 350 6.98 -20.91 22.99
N LEU A 351 8.03 -21.67 23.27
CA LEU A 351 7.88 -23.07 23.67
C LEU A 351 7.37 -23.15 25.11
N ARG A 352 6.22 -23.79 25.32
CA ARG A 352 5.64 -24.01 26.67
C ARG A 352 5.97 -25.42 27.21
N SER A 353 6.07 -26.42 26.33
CA SER A 353 6.47 -27.80 26.65
C SER A 353 7.02 -28.49 25.39
N THR A 354 7.53 -29.73 25.52
CA THR A 354 8.02 -30.55 24.38
C THR A 354 6.97 -30.77 23.27
N ARG A 355 5.67 -30.58 23.56
CA ARG A 355 4.57 -30.85 22.62
C ARG A 355 3.69 -29.63 22.29
N SER A 356 3.87 -28.49 22.96
CA SER A 356 3.00 -27.33 22.78
C SER A 356 3.78 -26.03 22.68
N SER A 357 3.46 -25.24 21.65
CA SER A 357 3.97 -23.88 21.48
C SER A 357 2.84 -22.88 21.52
N ASP A 358 3.07 -21.79 22.23
CA ASP A 358 2.20 -20.63 22.22
C ASP A 358 2.56 -19.75 21.03
N TYR A 359 1.53 -19.19 20.39
CA TYR A 359 1.70 -18.31 19.26
C TYR A 359 0.96 -17.00 19.51
N GLN A 360 1.64 -15.89 19.27
CA GLN A 360 1.09 -14.54 19.36
C GLN A 360 1.37 -13.85 18.02
N CYS A 361 0.37 -13.21 17.42
CA CYS A 361 0.56 -12.52 16.14
C CYS A 361 -0.10 -11.16 16.12
N LEU A 362 0.63 -10.17 15.62
CA LEU A 362 0.09 -8.85 15.31
C LEU A 362 0.59 -8.35 13.95
N PRO A 363 -0.23 -7.59 13.22
CA PRO A 363 0.21 -6.67 12.18
C PRO A 363 1.30 -5.70 12.66
N LEU A 364 2.28 -5.43 11.80
CA LEU A 364 3.38 -4.49 12.11
C LEU A 364 2.84 -3.06 12.31
N ASN A 365 1.82 -2.69 11.55
CA ASN A 365 1.10 -1.42 11.71
C ASN A 365 0.24 -1.35 12.98
N MET A 366 0.44 -2.18 14.00
CA MET A 366 -0.15 -1.96 15.34
C MET A 366 0.92 -1.84 16.41
N LEU A 367 2.19 -1.85 16.01
CA LEU A 367 3.35 -1.89 16.88
C LEU A 367 4.25 -0.70 16.61
N GLU A 368 4.71 -0.10 17.70
CA GLU A 368 5.79 0.88 17.75
C GLU A 368 7.02 0.19 18.33
N ILE A 369 8.21 0.50 17.82
CA ILE A 369 9.47 -0.10 18.23
C ILE A 369 10.30 0.89 19.04
N VAL A 370 10.70 0.52 20.26
CA VAL A 370 11.48 1.40 21.15
C VAL A 370 12.74 0.65 21.56
N ARG A 371 13.88 1.32 21.54
CA ARG A 371 15.12 0.70 22.03
C ARG A 371 15.30 0.98 23.51
N VAL A 372 15.63 -0.06 24.27
CA VAL A 372 15.99 0.05 25.69
C VAL A 372 17.26 -0.79 25.92
N GLY A 373 18.41 -0.12 25.97
CA GLY A 373 19.71 -0.77 26.10
C GLY A 373 20.01 -1.71 24.92
N SER A 374 20.17 -3.01 25.20
CA SER A 374 20.37 -4.04 24.17
C SER A 374 19.08 -4.67 23.62
N CYS A 375 17.91 -4.10 23.97
CA CYS A 375 16.62 -4.64 23.60
C CYS A 375 15.86 -3.73 22.64
N LEU A 376 15.08 -4.35 21.74
CA LEU A 376 13.99 -3.69 21.03
C LEU A 376 12.66 -4.14 21.66
N GLN A 377 11.93 -3.16 22.20
CA GLN A 377 10.60 -3.33 22.74
C GLN A 377 9.58 -3.02 21.65
N LEU A 378 8.77 -4.00 21.32
CA LEU A 378 7.61 -3.86 20.45
C LEU A 378 6.41 -3.55 21.32
N CYS A 379 5.85 -2.35 21.16
CA CYS A 379 4.79 -1.82 21.99
C CYS A 379 3.52 -1.63 21.17
N ARG A 380 2.39 -2.11 21.68
CA ARG A 380 1.07 -1.90 21.09
C ARG A 380 0.45 -0.63 21.67
N ARG A 381 -0.05 0.25 20.80
CA ARG A 381 -0.80 1.43 21.24
C ARG A 381 -2.25 1.07 21.61
N ARG A 382 -2.73 1.52 22.77
CA ARG A 382 -4.15 1.35 23.16
C ARG A 382 -5.07 2.25 22.33
N ARG A 383 -6.30 1.80 22.07
CA ARG A 383 -7.31 2.59 21.32
C ARG A 383 -7.64 3.86 22.12
N GLY A 384 -7.23 5.02 21.59
CA GLY A 384 -7.60 6.34 22.13
C GLY A 384 -6.58 7.03 23.04
N GLY A 385 -5.35 6.50 23.19
CA GLY A 385 -4.32 7.11 24.06
C GLY A 385 -2.90 7.13 23.48
N LEU A 386 -1.99 7.74 24.25
CA LEU A 386 -0.52 7.71 24.06
C LEU A 386 0.15 6.53 24.81
N GLU A 387 -0.63 5.72 25.52
CA GLU A 387 -0.11 4.62 26.32
C GLU A 387 0.37 3.47 25.42
N LEU A 388 1.66 3.16 25.55
CA LEU A 388 2.34 2.05 24.90
C LEU A 388 2.38 0.84 25.84
N VAL A 389 1.79 -0.27 25.40
CA VAL A 389 1.79 -1.53 26.14
C VAL A 389 2.80 -2.47 25.52
N LEU A 390 3.76 -2.93 26.31
CA LEU A 390 4.78 -3.88 25.86
C LEU A 390 4.12 -5.16 25.33
N TRP A 391 4.40 -5.52 24.08
CA TRP A 391 3.92 -6.73 23.42
C TRP A 391 5.02 -7.78 23.27
N ALA A 392 6.24 -7.36 22.92
CA ALA A 392 7.41 -8.22 22.94
C ALA A 392 8.67 -7.43 23.28
N ASN A 393 9.61 -8.10 23.95
CA ASN A 393 10.95 -7.60 24.19
C ASN A 393 11.93 -8.53 23.47
N LEU A 394 12.80 -7.98 22.63
CA LEU A 394 13.76 -8.74 21.81
C LEU A 394 15.17 -8.27 22.15
N LYS A 395 15.97 -9.13 22.78
CA LYS A 395 17.34 -8.82 23.21
C LYS A 395 18.35 -9.23 22.15
N PHE A 396 19.22 -8.31 21.77
CA PHE A 396 20.25 -8.51 20.74
C PHE A 396 21.65 -8.52 21.36
N SER A 397 22.54 -9.34 20.82
CA SER A 397 23.96 -9.40 21.22
C SER A 397 24.85 -8.45 20.44
N THR A 398 24.39 -7.99 19.28
CA THR A 398 25.15 -7.16 18.33
C THR A 398 24.29 -6.04 17.78
N ILE A 399 24.89 -4.87 17.56
CA ILE A 399 24.20 -3.69 17.01
C ILE A 399 23.74 -3.92 15.58
N GLU A 400 24.48 -4.69 14.79
CA GLU A 400 24.13 -4.97 13.40
C GLU A 400 22.79 -5.70 13.32
N HIS A 401 22.61 -6.79 14.08
CA HIS A 401 21.32 -7.49 14.11
C HIS A 401 20.17 -6.64 14.64
N MET A 402 20.41 -5.81 15.66
CA MET A 402 19.39 -4.92 16.21
C MET A 402 18.92 -3.91 15.16
N VAL A 403 19.86 -3.19 14.55
CA VAL A 403 19.58 -2.19 13.51
C VAL A 403 18.93 -2.84 12.30
N LEU A 404 19.40 -4.00 11.85
CA LEU A 404 18.80 -4.69 10.70
C LEU A 404 17.36 -5.11 10.99
N PHE A 405 17.08 -5.61 12.19
CA PHE A 405 15.70 -5.90 12.60
C PHE A 405 14.84 -4.64 12.62
N PHE A 406 15.34 -3.57 13.25
CA PHE A 406 14.67 -2.28 13.31
C PHE A 406 14.35 -1.72 11.93
N CYS A 407 15.35 -1.63 11.04
CA CYS A 407 15.15 -1.12 9.68
C CYS A 407 14.21 -2.01 8.86
N THR A 408 14.31 -3.34 8.98
CA THR A 408 13.41 -4.27 8.29
C THR A 408 11.97 -4.11 8.76
N PHE A 409 11.78 -3.95 10.08
CA PHE A 409 10.47 -3.71 10.68
C PHE A 409 9.85 -2.41 10.15
N LEU A 410 10.61 -1.31 10.15
CA LEU A 410 10.13 -0.03 9.64
C LEU A 410 9.82 -0.08 8.13
N ALA A 411 10.68 -0.71 7.34
CA ALA A 411 10.48 -0.84 5.90
C ALA A 411 9.21 -1.63 5.57
N LEU A 412 9.03 -2.81 6.16
CA LEU A 412 7.84 -3.63 5.96
C LEU A 412 6.57 -2.92 6.42
N ARG A 413 6.60 -2.23 7.58
CA ARG A 413 5.45 -1.45 8.06
C ARG A 413 5.08 -0.32 7.11
N SER A 414 6.08 0.37 6.57
CA SER A 414 5.85 1.49 5.65
C SER A 414 5.24 1.07 4.31
N GLN A 415 5.41 -0.20 3.92
CA GLN A 415 4.89 -0.80 2.70
C GLN A 415 3.48 -1.40 2.89
N ASP A 416 2.99 -1.54 4.13
CA ASP A 416 1.69 -2.14 4.45
C ASP A 416 0.52 -1.28 3.92
N CYS A 417 -0.30 -1.84 3.03
CA CYS A 417 -1.45 -1.14 2.44
C CYS A 417 -2.65 -0.99 3.40
N GLY A 418 -2.56 -1.57 4.61
CA GLY A 418 -3.54 -1.43 5.68
C GLY A 418 -3.67 0.01 6.20
N ARG A 419 -4.53 0.19 7.21
CA ARG A 419 -4.70 1.50 7.86
C ARG A 419 -3.37 1.91 8.50
N PRO A 420 -2.72 3.01 8.07
CA PRO A 420 -1.50 3.47 8.71
C PRO A 420 -1.82 3.93 10.14
N VAL A 421 -0.91 3.70 11.07
CA VAL A 421 -1.06 4.25 12.42
C VAL A 421 -0.57 5.68 12.37
N ASP A 422 -1.48 6.60 12.64
CA ASP A 422 -1.12 8.00 12.74
C ASP A 422 -0.26 8.24 13.99
N HIS A 423 0.72 9.14 13.90
CA HIS A 423 1.55 9.64 15.02
C HIS A 423 2.58 8.66 15.62
N ILE A 424 3.08 7.69 14.85
CA ILE A 424 4.21 6.86 15.29
C ILE A 424 5.52 7.68 15.32
N ARG A 425 6.30 7.57 16.41
CA ARG A 425 7.56 8.31 16.65
C ARG A 425 8.79 7.41 16.84
N ASP A 426 8.84 6.28 16.16
CA ASP A 426 9.92 5.28 16.29
C ASP A 426 10.86 5.22 15.06
N TYR A 427 10.94 6.31 14.31
CA TYR A 427 11.74 6.36 13.09
C TYR A 427 13.24 6.56 13.36
N GLU A 428 13.59 6.91 14.59
CA GLU A 428 14.96 6.99 15.09
C GLU A 428 15.16 5.91 16.15
N LEU A 429 16.34 5.30 16.12
CA LEU A 429 16.73 4.32 17.12
C LEU A 429 17.36 5.08 18.31
N ASP A 430 16.81 4.91 19.51
CA ASP A 430 17.41 5.54 20.69
C ASP A 430 18.89 5.13 20.88
N ASP A 431 19.64 5.94 21.61
CA ASP A 431 21.10 5.80 21.79
C ASP A 431 21.95 5.89 20.51
N GLU A 432 21.37 6.21 19.34
CA GLU A 432 22.14 6.64 18.17
C GLU A 432 22.25 8.17 18.11
N GLU A 433 23.45 8.67 17.82
CA GLU A 433 23.70 10.07 17.54
C GLU A 433 23.81 10.29 16.03
N GLU A 434 23.01 11.21 15.48
CA GLU A 434 23.18 11.68 14.11
C GLU A 434 24.37 12.64 14.03
N LEU A 435 25.43 12.22 13.33
CA LEU A 435 26.65 13.02 13.13
C LEU A 435 26.60 13.86 11.86
N PHE A 436 25.80 13.44 10.89
CA PHE A 436 25.62 14.11 9.61
C PHE A 436 24.26 13.75 9.02
N GLY A 437 23.62 14.72 8.35
CA GLY A 437 22.42 14.52 7.56
C GLY A 437 22.45 15.40 6.31
N GLY A 438 22.25 14.80 5.13
CA GLY A 438 22.28 15.52 3.86
C GLY A 438 21.47 14.85 2.74
N PRO A 439 20.86 15.62 1.83
CA PRO A 439 20.07 15.07 0.73
C PRO A 439 20.96 14.53 -0.40
N ILE A 440 20.74 13.27 -0.76
CA ILE A 440 21.34 12.62 -1.93
C ILE A 440 20.29 12.32 -3.00
N VAL A 441 20.71 12.30 -4.25
CA VAL A 441 19.92 11.83 -5.39
C VAL A 441 20.37 10.43 -5.72
N ASP A 442 19.45 9.47 -5.61
CA ASP A 442 19.67 8.06 -5.89
C ASP A 442 18.44 7.51 -6.62
N ASP A 443 18.64 6.73 -7.69
CA ASP A 443 17.57 6.23 -8.57
C ASP A 443 16.54 7.30 -9.02
N ASN A 444 17.01 8.51 -9.30
CA ASN A 444 16.18 9.71 -9.61
C ASN A 444 15.25 10.20 -8.47
N PHE A 445 15.34 9.60 -7.28
CA PHE A 445 14.63 10.03 -6.09
C PHE A 445 15.53 10.78 -5.11
N LEU A 446 14.90 11.65 -4.32
CA LEU A 446 15.59 12.40 -3.27
C LEU A 446 15.53 11.62 -1.96
N HIS A 447 16.71 11.19 -1.49
CA HIS A 447 16.89 10.47 -0.24
C HIS A 447 17.63 11.31 0.79
N ALA A 448 17.39 11.03 2.07
CA ALA A 448 18.12 11.62 3.17
C ALA A 448 19.19 10.62 3.59
N LEU A 449 20.46 10.97 3.33
CA LEU A 449 21.60 10.20 3.80
C LEU A 449 22.02 10.71 5.17
N ARG A 450 22.19 9.80 6.12
CA ARG A 450 22.63 10.10 7.48
C ARG A 450 23.80 9.22 7.91
N ILE A 451 24.64 9.78 8.78
CA ILE A 451 25.67 9.04 9.53
C ILE A 451 25.19 8.94 10.97
N TYR A 452 25.01 7.72 11.45
CA TYR A 452 24.69 7.44 12.84
C TYR A 452 25.88 6.82 13.56
N ARG A 453 26.08 7.21 14.82
CA ARG A 453 26.99 6.56 15.75
C ARG A 453 26.22 6.04 16.97
N ASP A 454 26.32 4.75 17.22
CA ASP A 454 25.76 4.15 18.42
C ASP A 454 26.57 4.57 19.66
N ARG A 455 25.92 5.19 20.64
CA ARG A 455 26.58 5.68 21.87
C ARG A 455 27.10 4.54 22.74
N THR A 456 26.46 3.36 22.67
CA THR A 456 26.81 2.23 23.54
C THR A 456 27.95 1.38 22.99
N SER A 457 27.90 1.00 21.72
CA SER A 457 28.88 0.13 21.06
C SER A 457 29.94 0.90 20.27
N GLY A 458 29.70 2.19 19.98
CA GLY A 458 30.56 3.01 19.14
C GLY A 458 30.45 2.70 17.64
N ALA A 459 29.58 1.77 17.24
CA ALA A 459 29.40 1.40 15.83
C ALA A 459 28.91 2.60 15.00
N ILE A 460 29.43 2.70 13.79
CA ILE A 460 29.10 3.79 12.86
C ILE A 460 28.45 3.18 11.62
N ARG A 461 27.31 3.75 11.22
CA ARG A 461 26.56 3.30 10.05
C ARG A 461 26.06 4.46 9.20
N LEU A 462 25.92 4.18 7.91
CA LEU A 462 25.20 5.01 6.97
C LEU A 462 23.77 4.51 6.84
N GLN A 463 22.82 5.44 6.75
CA GLN A 463 21.43 5.12 6.42
C GLN A 463 20.92 6.08 5.35
N ALA A 464 20.37 5.54 4.27
CA ALA A 464 19.53 6.30 3.36
C ALA A 464 18.06 6.06 3.68
N SER A 465 17.27 7.13 3.81
CA SER A 465 15.82 7.06 3.95
C SER A 465 15.12 7.90 2.89
N VAL A 466 13.82 7.71 2.71
CA VAL A 466 13.00 8.62 1.88
C VAL A 466 13.04 10.04 2.48
N HIS A 467 13.22 11.09 1.67
CA HIS A 467 13.30 12.50 2.16
C HIS A 467 12.02 13.31 1.87
N LYS A 468 11.66 13.50 0.59
CA LYS A 468 10.47 14.28 0.16
C LYS A 468 10.11 13.93 -1.29
N GLY A 469 8.87 13.50 -1.57
CA GLY A 469 8.38 13.12 -2.91
C GLY A 469 6.99 12.48 -2.86
N GLU A 470 6.49 11.92 -3.97
CA GLU A 470 5.19 11.22 -4.11
C GLU A 470 4.99 10.06 -3.10
N MET A 471 6.06 9.56 -2.50
CA MET A 471 6.06 8.57 -1.41
C MET A 471 5.72 9.19 -0.03
N LYS A 472 4.73 10.08 0.04
CA LYS A 472 4.33 10.80 1.27
C LYS A 472 3.06 10.21 1.88
N ARG A 473 3.18 9.06 2.53
CA ARG A 473 2.39 8.83 3.76
C ARG A 473 3.17 9.46 4.92
N TRP A 474 2.50 10.02 5.92
CA TRP A 474 3.16 10.66 7.07
C TRP A 474 4.12 9.71 7.81
N ASP A 475 3.88 8.39 7.73
CA ASP A 475 4.73 7.29 8.23
C ASP A 475 5.98 7.02 7.34
N THR A 476 5.95 7.37 6.04
CA THR A 476 7.02 6.99 5.09
C THR A 476 8.20 7.96 5.06
N ARG A 477 8.13 9.14 5.71
CA ARG A 477 9.17 10.19 5.64
C ARG A 477 10.52 9.80 6.27
N SER A 478 10.60 8.62 6.86
CA SER A 478 11.83 8.07 7.44
C SER A 478 12.00 6.58 7.14
N ALA A 479 11.23 6.03 6.18
CA ALA A 479 11.36 4.63 5.81
C ALA A 479 12.78 4.35 5.28
N PRO A 480 13.52 3.39 5.87
CA PRO A 480 14.88 3.10 5.47
C PRO A 480 14.88 2.45 4.08
N VAL A 481 15.74 2.95 3.19
CA VAL A 481 15.96 2.40 1.85
C VAL A 481 17.12 1.42 1.88
N TRP A 482 18.22 1.82 2.50
CA TRP A 482 19.34 0.94 2.79
C TRP A 482 20.13 1.43 4.00
N THR A 483 20.83 0.50 4.65
CA THR A 483 21.81 0.77 5.71
C THR A 483 23.13 0.07 5.40
N ALA A 484 24.24 0.64 5.86
CA ALA A 484 25.55 0.03 5.72
C ALA A 484 26.44 0.36 6.93
N PHE A 485 27.04 -0.65 7.54
CA PHE A 485 28.00 -0.45 8.63
C PHE A 485 29.37 -0.08 8.05
N ILE A 486 29.97 0.97 8.59
CA ILE A 486 31.22 1.54 8.07
C ILE A 486 32.33 1.61 9.12
N THR A 487 32.07 1.21 10.37
CA THR A 487 33.02 1.23 11.49
C THR A 487 34.42 0.74 11.09
N ASN A 488 34.50 -0.43 10.43
CA ASN A 488 35.78 -1.05 10.06
C ASN A 488 36.42 -0.45 8.79
N HIS A 489 35.70 0.39 8.06
CA HIS A 489 36.13 0.94 6.77
C HIS A 489 36.63 2.38 6.85
N ILE A 490 36.17 3.17 7.84
CA ILE A 490 36.47 4.60 7.97
C ILE A 490 37.97 4.91 7.98
N GLY A 491 38.80 4.07 8.60
CA GLY A 491 40.26 4.23 8.63
C GLY A 491 41.02 3.67 7.42
N THR A 492 40.32 3.01 6.48
CA THR A 492 40.98 2.33 5.36
C THR A 492 41.37 3.34 4.27
N ARG A 493 42.67 3.40 3.95
CA ARG A 493 43.18 4.33 2.95
C ARG A 493 42.52 4.12 1.58
N GLY A 494 41.95 5.19 1.02
CA GLY A 494 41.30 5.16 -0.29
C GLY A 494 39.94 4.47 -0.31
N TRP A 495 39.35 4.18 0.85
CA TRP A 495 37.97 3.71 0.95
C TRP A 495 36.97 4.75 0.46
N ILE A 496 37.17 6.01 0.86
CA ILE A 496 36.38 7.17 0.44
C ILE A 496 37.20 8.09 -0.47
N ARG A 497 36.55 8.62 -1.51
CA ARG A 497 37.13 9.56 -2.47
C ARG A 497 36.07 10.53 -2.98
N GLN A 498 36.37 11.83 -2.97
CA GLN A 498 35.56 12.81 -3.69
C GLN A 498 35.96 12.81 -5.18
N ALA A 499 35.03 12.48 -6.07
CA ALA A 499 35.26 12.43 -7.51
C ALA A 499 34.84 13.73 -8.22
N ASP A 500 33.84 14.42 -7.66
CA ASP A 500 33.28 15.68 -8.14
C ASP A 500 32.85 16.52 -6.91
N PRO A 501 32.74 17.86 -6.99
CA PRO A 501 32.18 18.68 -5.92
C PRO A 501 30.89 18.16 -5.29
N LYS A 502 30.05 17.41 -6.02
CA LYS A 502 28.81 16.80 -5.50
C LYS A 502 28.83 15.26 -5.41
N VAL A 503 29.91 14.60 -5.84
CA VAL A 503 29.95 13.14 -5.93
C VAL A 503 31.06 12.56 -5.08
N VAL A 504 30.66 11.68 -4.15
CA VAL A 504 31.55 10.90 -3.30
C VAL A 504 31.46 9.44 -3.69
N LEU A 505 32.61 8.78 -3.77
CA LEU A 505 32.75 7.36 -4.10
C LEU A 505 33.22 6.58 -2.88
N LEU A 506 32.59 5.43 -2.63
CA LEU A 506 32.91 4.51 -1.54
C LEU A 506 33.24 3.13 -2.09
N ARG A 507 34.32 2.51 -1.62
CA ARG A 507 34.72 1.15 -2.02
C ARG A 507 34.16 0.12 -1.04
N GLU A 508 33.87 -1.09 -1.52
CA GLU A 508 33.53 -2.24 -0.66
C GLU A 508 32.39 -2.00 0.35
N LEU A 509 31.44 -1.13 0.01
CA LEU A 509 30.34 -0.78 0.90
C LEU A 509 29.28 -1.88 0.92
N GLN A 510 29.15 -2.59 2.03
CA GLN A 510 28.13 -3.62 2.20
C GLN A 510 26.77 -2.99 2.56
N ARG A 511 25.98 -2.65 1.53
CA ARG A 511 24.62 -2.12 1.70
C ARG A 511 23.63 -3.25 1.92
N THR A 512 22.83 -3.14 2.97
CA THR A 512 21.59 -3.92 3.12
C THR A 512 20.43 -3.07 2.63
N VAL A 513 19.75 -3.53 1.59
CA VAL A 513 18.63 -2.84 0.93
C VAL A 513 17.30 -3.34 1.49
N PHE A 514 16.36 -2.42 1.76
CA PHE A 514 15.05 -2.70 2.36
C PHE A 514 13.87 -2.33 1.45
N THR A 515 14.13 -2.12 0.17
CA THR A 515 13.11 -1.72 -0.82
C THR A 515 12.91 -2.80 -1.87
N PHE A 516 12.02 -2.51 -2.84
CA PHE A 516 11.72 -3.38 -3.98
C PHE A 516 13.00 -3.91 -4.66
N GLU A 517 12.92 -5.15 -5.17
CA GLU A 517 14.07 -5.87 -5.74
C GLU A 517 14.82 -5.13 -6.88
N HIS A 518 14.17 -4.16 -7.52
CA HIS A 518 14.74 -3.40 -8.64
C HIS A 518 15.58 -2.19 -8.23
N TYR A 519 15.70 -1.89 -6.93
CA TYR A 519 16.61 -0.84 -6.49
C TYR A 519 18.07 -1.31 -6.63
N ASP A 520 18.73 -0.84 -7.68
CA ASP A 520 20.17 -1.03 -7.88
C ASP A 520 20.92 0.26 -7.54
N PRO A 521 21.63 0.32 -6.42
CA PRO A 521 22.36 1.52 -6.05
C PRO A 521 23.48 1.81 -7.06
N PRO A 522 23.66 3.07 -7.49
CA PRO A 522 24.55 3.43 -8.58
C PRO A 522 25.99 3.07 -8.24
N ARG A 523 26.64 2.33 -9.15
CA ARG A 523 28.04 1.91 -9.05
C ARG A 523 28.84 2.38 -10.26
N THR A 524 30.12 2.64 -10.05
CA THR A 524 31.07 2.84 -11.16
C THR A 524 31.33 1.52 -11.87
N SER A 525 31.93 1.56 -13.07
CA SER A 525 32.41 0.36 -13.78
C SER A 525 33.44 -0.45 -12.99
N ARG A 526 34.04 0.14 -11.95
CA ARG A 526 34.97 -0.51 -11.02
C ARG A 526 34.27 -1.08 -9.77
N GLY A 527 32.94 -1.01 -9.71
CA GLY A 527 32.14 -1.48 -8.58
C GLY A 527 32.11 -0.53 -7.37
N GLU A 528 32.61 0.69 -7.50
CA GLU A 528 32.58 1.67 -6.41
C GLU A 528 31.19 2.27 -6.27
N HIS A 529 30.72 2.43 -5.05
CA HIS A 529 29.40 2.98 -4.77
C HIS A 529 29.40 4.49 -4.93
N ILE A 530 28.41 5.01 -5.64
CA ILE A 530 28.27 6.43 -5.93
C ILE A 530 27.28 7.04 -4.92
N LEU A 531 27.69 8.11 -4.26
CA LEU A 531 26.82 8.99 -3.49
C LEU A 531 26.80 10.36 -4.17
N ARG A 532 25.66 10.73 -4.74
CA ARG A 532 25.46 12.01 -5.43
C ARG A 532 24.67 12.94 -4.53
N PHE A 533 25.34 13.94 -3.96
CA PHE A 533 24.71 14.95 -3.11
C PHE A 533 23.98 15.99 -3.96
N SER A 534 22.93 16.57 -3.41
CA SER A 534 22.20 17.67 -4.06
C SER A 534 23.09 18.90 -4.18
N ASN A 535 23.85 19.19 -3.11
CA ASN A 535 24.66 20.39 -2.96
C ASN A 535 26.12 20.03 -2.66
N ARG A 536 27.04 20.94 -3.02
CA ARG A 536 28.48 20.79 -2.76
C ARG A 536 28.81 20.82 -1.27
N SER A 537 28.12 21.66 -0.51
CA SER A 537 28.28 21.78 0.95
C SER A 537 28.09 20.44 1.65
N ASP A 538 27.08 19.68 1.22
CA ASP A 538 26.70 18.43 1.87
C ASP A 538 27.72 17.33 1.54
N ALA A 539 28.22 17.29 0.30
CA ALA A 539 29.29 16.38 -0.08
C ALA A 539 30.59 16.67 0.70
N GLN A 540 30.92 17.95 0.88
CA GLN A 540 32.08 18.37 1.66
C GLN A 540 31.91 18.02 3.14
N GLY A 541 30.77 18.39 3.74
CA GLY A 541 30.46 18.08 5.13
C GLY A 541 30.48 16.57 5.40
N PHE A 542 29.98 15.76 4.48
CA PHE A 542 30.05 14.30 4.58
C PHE A 542 31.51 13.79 4.66
N VAL A 543 32.38 14.28 3.78
CA VAL A 543 33.80 13.87 3.75
C VAL A 543 34.52 14.35 5.01
N GLU A 544 34.24 15.57 5.47
CA GLU A 544 34.79 16.14 6.72
C GLU A 544 34.38 15.31 7.93
N THR A 545 33.09 14.98 8.08
CA THR A 545 32.60 14.11 9.17
C THR A 545 33.28 12.73 9.15
N ILE A 546 33.44 12.11 7.99
CA ILE A 546 34.14 10.82 7.87
C ILE A 546 35.62 10.96 8.26
N ALA A 547 36.29 12.04 7.87
CA ALA A 547 37.68 12.30 8.23
C ALA A 547 37.86 12.53 9.74
N GLU A 548 36.95 13.26 10.38
CA GLU A 548 36.92 13.44 11.84
C GLU A 548 36.72 12.11 12.57
N LEU A 549 35.88 11.23 12.03
CA LEU A 549 35.66 9.89 12.59
C LEU A 549 36.88 8.98 12.40
N ALA A 550 37.67 9.16 11.34
CA ALA A 550 38.90 8.41 11.10
C ALA A 550 40.08 8.88 11.96
N ALA A 551 40.04 10.12 12.46
CA ALA A 551 41.09 10.72 13.27
C ALA A 551 40.96 10.41 14.78
N ARG A 552 39.81 9.87 15.20
CA ARG A 552 39.53 9.41 16.58
C ARG A 552 39.87 7.94 16.73
#